data_AF-A0A7J9XN81-F1
#
_entry.id   AF-A0A7J9XN81-F1
#
_cell.length_a   1.000
_cell.length_b   1.000
_cell.length_c   1.000
_cell.angle_alpha   90.00
_cell.angle_beta   90.00
_cell.angle_gamma   90.00
#
_symmetry.space_group_name_H-M   'P 1'
#
loop_
_entity.id
_entity.type
_entity.pdbx_description
1 polymer ?
#
loop_
_entity_poly.entity_id
_entity_poly.type
_entity_poly.pdbx_seq_one_letter_code
_entity_poly.pdbx_strand_id
1 'polypeptide(L)' 'MTSVGFGGPEVLERRPFRLQDAARYPLFPPELVELMGDLLTSEQQAEVAVAVTVIAGKR' A
#
# COMPACT_ATOMS: atom_id res chain seq x y z
N MET A 1 2.70 28.75 -22.82
CA MET A 1 2.86 27.35 -22.34
C MET A 1 2.67 27.36 -20.84
N THR A 2 1.47 26.99 -20.38
CA THR A 2 1.09 27.02 -18.96
C THR A 2 1.71 25.81 -18.26
N SER A 3 2.71 26.05 -17.40
CA SER A 3 3.25 25.02 -16.52
C SER A 3 2.13 24.56 -15.58
N VAL A 4 1.65 23.34 -15.77
CA VAL A 4 0.77 22.67 -14.80
C VAL A 4 1.63 22.20 -13.63
N GLY A 5 2.01 23.15 -12.78
CA GLY A 5 2.80 22.90 -11.59
C GLY A 5 1.99 22.10 -10.57
N PHE A 6 2.11 20.78 -10.60
CA PHE A 6 1.81 19.98 -9.42
C PHE A 6 2.76 20.47 -8.31
N GLY A 7 2.21 21.13 -7.29
CA GLY A 7 2.96 21.40 -6.06
C GLY A 7 3.42 20.04 -5.52
N GLY A 8 4.71 19.94 -5.19
CA GLY A 8 5.36 18.67 -4.87
C GLY A 8 4.55 17.84 -3.86
N PRO A 9 4.45 16.51 -4.05
CA PRO A 9 3.70 15.67 -3.14
C PRO A 9 4.37 15.69 -1.75
N GLU A 10 3.69 16.27 -0.76
CA GLU A 10 4.10 16.17 0.64
C GLU A 10 2.89 15.78 1.50
N VAL A 11 2.77 14.48 1.75
CA VAL A 11 2.64 13.84 3.08
C VAL A 11 3.05 12.39 2.82
N LEU A 12 4.01 11.86 3.59
CA LEU A 12 4.44 10.46 3.57
C LEU A 12 3.94 9.80 4.85
N GLU A 13 2.79 9.15 4.78
CA GLU A 13 2.36 8.28 5.87
C GLU A 13 2.81 6.85 5.57
N ARG A 14 3.65 6.30 6.46
CA ARG A 14 4.11 4.91 6.43
C ARG A 14 3.37 4.14 7.50
N ARG A 15 2.56 3.17 7.09
CA ARG A 15 1.87 2.26 8.01
C ARG A 15 2.21 0.81 7.66
N PRO A 16 2.30 -0.09 8.66
CA PRO A 16 2.36 -1.52 8.42
C PRO A 16 1.17 -1.95 7.56
N PHE A 17 1.47 -2.66 6.48
CA PHE A 17 0.46 -3.26 5.60
C PHE A 17 0.28 -4.72 6.03
N ARG A 18 -0.94 -5.08 6.45
CA ARG A 18 -1.25 -6.44 6.92
C ARG A 18 -1.72 -7.31 5.77
N LEU A 19 -1.64 -8.63 5.93
CA LEU A 19 -2.17 -9.57 4.93
C LEU A 19 -3.66 -9.33 4.62
N GLN A 20 -4.46 -9.01 5.64
CA GLN A 20 -5.87 -8.67 5.47
C GLN A 20 -6.12 -7.40 4.62
N ASP A 21 -5.14 -6.49 4.57
CA ASP A 21 -5.24 -5.29 3.74
C ASP A 21 -4.98 -5.64 2.27
N ALA A 22 -4.13 -6.64 1.99
CA ALA A 22 -3.82 -7.13 0.65
C ALA A 22 -5.08 -7.52 -0.13
N ALA A 23 -6.02 -8.23 0.51
CA ALA A 23 -7.28 -8.66 -0.08
C ALA A 23 -8.16 -7.53 -0.65
N ARG A 24 -7.88 -6.26 -0.30
CA ARG A 24 -8.63 -5.09 -0.78
C ARG A 24 -8.10 -4.52 -2.09
N TYR A 25 -6.95 -5.00 -2.58
CA TYR A 25 -6.28 -4.42 -3.74
C TYR A 25 -6.21 -5.43 -4.89
N PRO A 26 -6.55 -5.04 -6.13
CA PRO A 26 -6.49 -5.92 -7.30
C PRO A 26 -5.11 -6.52 -7.60
N LEU A 27 -4.04 -5.90 -7.08
CA LEU A 27 -2.66 -6.40 -7.20
C LEU A 27 -2.43 -7.70 -6.42
N PHE A 28 -3.31 -8.03 -5.47
CA PHE A 28 -3.25 -9.23 -4.65
C PHE A 28 -4.47 -10.10 -4.97
N PRO A 29 -4.37 -10.96 -6.00
CA PRO A 29 -5.46 -11.86 -6.33
C PRO A 29 -5.70 -12.85 -5.18
N PRO A 30 -6.92 -13.40 -5.04
CA PRO A 30 -7.26 -14.27 -3.91
C PRO A 30 -6.29 -15.43 -3.70
N GLU A 31 -5.82 -16.06 -4.77
CA GLU A 31 -4.91 -17.21 -4.68
C GLU A 31 -3.55 -16.81 -4.07
N LEU A 32 -3.10 -15.57 -4.30
CA LEU A 32 -1.88 -15.05 -3.69
C LEU A 32 -2.08 -14.74 -2.20
N VAL A 33 -3.24 -14.20 -1.82
CA VAL A 33 -3.57 -13.91 -0.41
C VAL A 33 -3.65 -15.21 0.39
N GLU A 34 -4.26 -16.24 -0.18
CA GLU A 34 -4.31 -17.59 0.41
C GLU A 34 -2.90 -18.17 0.58
N LEU A 35 -2.09 -18.15 -0.47
CA LEU A 35 -0.70 -18.62 -0.42
C LEU A 35 0.13 -17.89 0.64
N MET A 36 -0.04 -16.57 0.75
CA MET A 36 0.64 -15.78 1.79
C MET A 36 0.15 -16.15 3.19
N GLY A 37 -1.12 -16.47 3.38
CA GLY A 37 -1.68 -16.93 4.65
C GLY A 37 -1.10 -18.28 5.11
N ASP A 38 -0.84 -19.19 4.16
CA ASP A 38 -0.26 -20.50 4.44
C ASP A 38 1.24 -20.44 4.75
N LEU A 39 1.97 -19.52 4.11
CA LEU A 39 3.43 -19.44 4.21
C LEU A 39 3.93 -18.52 5.33
N LEU A 40 3.18 -17.47 5.67
CA LEU A 40 3.63 -16.44 6.60
C LEU A 40 3.16 -16.75 8.02
N THR A 41 4.04 -16.55 8.99
CA THR A 41 3.67 -16.59 10.42
C THR A 41 2.76 -15.42 10.77
N SER A 42 2.01 -15.53 11.88
CA SER A 42 1.14 -14.45 12.35
C SER A 42 1.88 -13.11 12.57
N GLU A 43 3.16 -13.17 12.93
CA GLU A 43 4.02 -11.98 13.06
C GLU A 43 4.31 -11.36 11.69
N GLN A 44 4.66 -12.18 10.70
CA GLN A 44 4.89 -11.72 9.32
C GLN A 44 3.61 -11.19 8.66
N GLN A 45 2.46 -11.78 8.97
CA GLN A 45 1.16 -11.33 8.45
C GLN A 45 0.76 -9.94 8.98
N ALA A 46 1.31 -9.51 10.12
CA ALA A 46 1.04 -8.21 10.72
C ALA A 46 1.79 -7.06 10.01
N GLU A 47 2.83 -7.36 9.24
CA GLU A 47 3.62 -6.39 8.47
C GLU A 47 4.22 -7.05 7.21
N VAL A 48 3.38 -7.32 6.22
CA VAL A 48 3.81 -7.92 4.95
C VAL A 48 4.45 -6.90 4.00
N ALA A 49 4.15 -5.61 4.17
CA ALA A 49 4.74 -4.51 3.41
C ALA A 49 4.61 -3.18 4.17
N VAL A 50 5.15 -2.11 3.57
CA VAL A 50 4.95 -0.72 4.03
C VAL A 50 4.01 -0.02 3.05
N ALA A 51 2.84 0.42 3.53
CA ALA A 51 1.95 1.26 2.75
C ALA A 51 2.47 2.71 2.77
N VAL A 52 2.64 3.33 1.59
CA VAL A 52 3.00 4.74 1.43
C VAL A 52 1.83 5.48 0.81
N THR A 53 1.19 6.35 1.58
CA THR A 53 0.17 7.27 1.05
C THR A 53 0.85 8.54 0.59
N VAL A 54 0.54 8.98 -0.63
CA VAL A 54 1.05 10.23 -1.22
C VAL A 54 -0.13 11.14 -1.51
N ILE A 55 -0.20 12.28 -0.83
CA ILE A 55 -1.23 13.30 -1.08
C ILE A 55 -0.65 14.34 -2.05
N ALA A 56 -1.24 14.45 -3.24
CA ALA A 56 -0.90 15.48 -4.20
C ALA A 56 -2.01 16.55 -4.24
N GLY A 57 -1.65 17.79 -3.91
CA GLY A 57 -2.53 18.95 -4.04
C GLY A 57 -2.34 19.64 -5.39
N LYS A 58 -3.43 19.84 -6.13
CA LYS A 58 -3.42 20.71 -7.33
C LYS A 58 -3.59 22.17 -6.88
N ARG A 59 -2.65 23.04 -7.24
CA ARG A 59 -2.80 24.50 -7.10
C ARG A 59 -3.65 25.07 -8.22
#